data_AF-A0A269XWV9-F1
#
_entry.id   AF-A0A269XWV9-F1
#
_cell.length_a   1.000
_cell.length_b   1.000
_cell.length_c   1.000
_cell.angle_alpha   90.00
_cell.angle_beta   90.00
_cell.angle_gamma   90.00
#
_symmetry.space_group_name_H-M   'P 1'
#
loop_
_entity.id
_entity.type
_entity.pdbx_description
1 polymer ?
#
loop_
_entity_poly.entity_id
_entity_poly.type
_entity_poly.pdbx_seq_one_letter_code
_entity_poly.pdbx_strand_id
1 'polypeptide(L)'
;MPDTHEWLVTGMDCPSCAAKIKGAVAQLPGIEAVEISVMSRKLRVTATAHATPPADIENRVKSLGYGIEAIALAGSTPTAHTGADEHTTQTDAPWYRTGKGHLVLLTATLLVVAWGLALLLPASGNWPFIVACLAGLIPIALRAFAAIRAGQPFSIEALMTIAATGALFIGAAQEAALVVFLFAVGELLEGVAVSHARDGIRALSTLVPKTALREKNDMMEDVAATELVPGDVVIVRPGDRIPADGKIISGTGGVDESPVTGESMPVTRGPGDPVFAGAINNETALRVQVTRAAADNTIARIIRLVEQAEDSRAPTQRFIDRFSRWYMPSIVGLSALVVAIPPLFFG
;
A
#
# COMPACT_ATOMS: atom_id res chain seq x y z
N MET A 1 7.82 17.30 22.44
CA MET A 1 6.67 16.69 21.76
C MET A 1 7.16 15.44 21.06
N PRO A 2 6.36 14.37 20.97
CA PRO A 2 6.76 13.22 20.18
C PRO A 2 6.84 13.60 18.70
N ASP A 3 7.95 13.25 18.05
CA ASP A 3 8.14 13.50 16.62
C ASP A 3 7.37 12.43 15.85
N THR A 4 6.41 12.87 15.04
CA THR A 4 5.61 11.98 14.20
C THR A 4 6.08 12.10 12.76
N HIS A 5 6.43 10.98 12.16
CA HIS A 5 6.87 10.90 10.78
C HIS A 5 5.94 9.99 9.98
N GLU A 6 5.70 10.36 8.73
CA GLU A 6 4.86 9.63 7.80
C GLU A 6 5.64 9.28 6.53
N TRP A 7 5.46 8.05 6.05
CA TRP A 7 6.04 7.58 4.80
C TRP A 7 5.01 6.84 3.97
N LEU A 8 5.21 6.86 2.65
CA LEU A 8 4.55 5.99 1.71
C LEU A 8 5.42 4.74 1.48
N VAL A 9 4.84 3.55 1.62
CA VAL A 9 5.55 2.27 1.49
C VAL A 9 5.06 1.53 0.25
N THR A 10 5.96 1.24 -0.68
CA THR A 10 5.68 0.49 -1.91
C THR A 10 5.93 -1.01 -1.73
N GLY A 11 5.09 -1.83 -2.37
CA GLY A 11 5.10 -3.29 -2.23
C GLY A 11 4.41 -3.83 -0.96
N MET A 12 3.83 -2.96 -0.14
CA MET A 12 2.96 -3.35 0.98
C MET A 12 1.53 -3.60 0.46
N ASP A 13 1.36 -4.73 -0.22
CA ASP A 13 0.08 -5.10 -0.86
C ASP A 13 -0.69 -6.14 -0.05
N CYS A 14 -0.23 -6.42 1.17
CA CYS A 14 -0.80 -7.48 1.99
C CYS A 14 -0.77 -7.14 3.49
N PRO A 15 -1.79 -7.55 4.27
CA PRO A 15 -1.79 -7.33 5.72
C PRO A 15 -0.62 -8.02 6.45
N SER A 16 -0.14 -9.15 5.94
CA SER A 16 1.06 -9.82 6.49
C SER A 16 2.34 -9.00 6.24
N CYS A 17 2.41 -8.26 5.13
CA CYS A 17 3.48 -7.30 4.82
C CYS A 17 3.51 -6.19 5.89
N ALA A 18 2.34 -5.63 6.22
CA ALA A 18 2.21 -4.62 7.28
C ALA A 18 2.62 -5.16 8.66
N ALA A 19 2.23 -6.39 9.02
CA ALA A 19 2.61 -6.99 10.30
C ALA A 19 4.14 -7.16 10.44
N LYS A 20 4.83 -7.52 9.36
CA LYS A 20 6.30 -7.63 9.33
C LYS A 20 6.97 -6.28 9.50
N ILE A 21 6.53 -5.28 8.72
CA ILE A 21 7.06 -3.91 8.82
C ILE A 21 6.83 -3.36 10.23
N LYS A 22 5.62 -3.51 10.78
CA LYS A 22 5.31 -3.07 12.14
C LYS A 22 6.18 -3.74 13.19
N GLY A 23 6.34 -5.07 13.11
CA GLY A 23 7.18 -5.82 14.05
C GLY A 23 8.65 -5.42 13.98
N ALA A 24 9.17 -5.20 12.77
CA ALA A 24 10.55 -4.78 12.55
C ALA A 24 10.83 -3.35 13.01
N VAL A 25 9.93 -2.42 12.68
CA VAL A 25 10.07 -1.00 13.06
C VAL A 25 9.87 -0.85 14.57
N ALA A 26 8.86 -1.47 15.18
CA ALA A 26 8.59 -1.34 16.62
C ALA A 26 9.74 -1.84 17.53
N GLN A 27 10.71 -2.58 17.00
CA GLN A 27 11.90 -3.01 17.72
C GLN A 27 13.05 -1.99 17.72
N LEU A 28 12.94 -0.91 16.95
CA LEU A 28 13.95 0.14 16.92
C LEU A 28 13.88 1.00 18.20
N PRO A 29 15.04 1.42 18.74
CA PRO A 29 15.08 2.19 19.97
C PRO A 29 14.38 3.55 19.82
N GLY A 30 13.58 3.90 20.83
CA GLY A 30 12.90 5.19 20.92
C GLY A 30 11.58 5.30 20.16
N ILE A 31 11.08 4.21 19.56
CA ILE A 31 9.77 4.17 18.91
C ILE A 31 8.66 3.84 19.92
N GLU A 32 7.66 4.72 20.03
CA GLU A 32 6.53 4.56 20.96
C GLU A 32 5.33 3.89 20.27
N ALA A 33 5.03 4.31 19.05
CA ALA A 33 3.90 3.78 18.29
C ALA A 33 4.24 3.63 16.81
N VAL A 34 3.71 2.54 16.22
CA VAL A 34 3.79 2.25 14.79
C VAL A 34 2.39 1.91 14.29
N GLU A 35 1.89 2.75 13.40
CA GLU A 35 0.62 2.58 12.73
C GLU A 35 0.86 2.36 11.24
N ILE A 36 0.18 1.38 10.68
CA ILE A 36 0.33 1.03 9.27
C ILE A 36 -1.05 0.90 8.67
N SER A 37 -1.22 1.60 7.57
CA SER A 37 -2.40 1.56 6.73
C SER A 37 -2.07 0.83 5.44
N VAL A 38 -2.59 -0.38 5.27
CA VAL A 38 -2.43 -1.13 4.00
C VAL A 38 -3.21 -0.42 2.89
N MET A 39 -4.39 0.11 3.22
CA MET A 39 -5.29 0.76 2.28
C MET A 39 -4.74 2.07 1.71
N SER A 40 -3.97 2.83 2.49
CA SER A 40 -3.31 4.06 2.00
C SER A 40 -1.82 3.89 1.70
N ARG A 41 -1.24 2.68 1.92
CA ARG A 41 0.22 2.42 1.84
C ARG A 41 1.04 3.35 2.76
N LYS A 42 0.45 3.81 3.88
CA LYS A 42 1.11 4.74 4.79
C LYS A 42 1.66 4.01 6.02
N LEU A 43 2.89 4.38 6.39
CA LEU A 43 3.53 4.06 7.66
C LEU A 43 3.61 5.34 8.47
N ARG A 44 2.98 5.37 9.64
CA ARG A 44 3.11 6.45 10.63
C ARG A 44 3.89 5.93 11.82
N VAL A 45 4.96 6.62 12.18
CA VAL A 45 5.79 6.30 13.35
C VAL A 45 5.81 7.49 14.29
N THR A 46 5.51 7.22 15.55
CA THR A 46 5.64 8.18 16.65
C THR A 46 6.86 7.81 17.46
N ALA A 47 7.80 8.76 17.55
CA ALA A 47 9.11 8.54 18.13
C ALA A 47 9.40 9.58 19.24
N THR A 48 10.21 9.18 20.23
CA THR A 48 10.71 10.08 21.27
C THR A 48 11.77 11.04 20.72
N ALA A 49 12.02 12.15 21.40
CA ALA A 49 12.96 13.20 20.95
C ALA A 49 14.43 12.76 20.81
N HIS A 50 14.81 11.54 21.22
CA HIS A 50 16.15 10.94 21.06
C HIS A 50 16.08 9.57 20.35
N ALA A 51 15.05 9.36 19.54
CA ALA A 51 14.81 8.10 18.86
C ALA A 51 15.72 7.88 17.65
N THR A 52 15.62 6.66 17.13
CA THR A 52 16.24 6.22 15.89
C THR A 52 15.99 7.22 14.74
N PRO A 53 17.03 7.65 14.00
CA PRO A 53 16.89 8.55 12.86
C PRO A 53 15.89 8.04 11.81
N PRO A 54 15.16 8.93 11.12
CA PRO A 54 14.27 8.58 10.00
C PRO A 54 14.93 7.66 8.95
N ALA A 55 16.21 7.91 8.64
CA ALA A 55 16.97 7.11 7.67
C ALA A 55 17.14 5.63 8.10
N ASP A 56 17.26 5.36 9.40
CA ASP A 56 17.39 4.00 9.92
C ASP A 56 16.06 3.23 9.86
N ILE A 57 14.93 3.95 10.03
CA ILE A 57 13.59 3.40 9.80
C ILE A 57 13.45 3.01 8.32
N GLU A 58 13.86 3.90 7.41
CA GLU A 58 13.82 3.63 5.97
C GLU A 58 14.69 2.44 5.57
N ASN A 59 15.93 2.38 6.09
CA ASN A 59 16.84 1.26 5.86
C ASN A 59 16.26 -0.05 6.39
N ARG A 60 15.60 -0.01 7.56
CA ARG A 60 14.94 -1.19 8.11
C ARG A 60 13.81 -1.68 7.21
N VAL A 61 12.98 -0.79 6.67
CA VAL A 61 11.90 -1.14 5.75
C VAL A 61 12.44 -1.67 4.42
N LYS A 62 13.48 -1.04 3.87
CA LYS A 62 14.19 -1.51 2.66
C LYS A 62 14.80 -2.90 2.85
N SER A 63 15.36 -3.20 4.02
CA SER A 63 15.93 -4.52 4.34
C SER A 63 14.91 -5.66 4.33
N LEU A 64 13.62 -5.35 4.51
CA LEU A 64 12.52 -6.30 4.40
C LEU A 64 12.05 -6.50 2.95
N GLY A 65 12.61 -5.74 2.00
CA GLY A 65 12.27 -5.80 0.58
C GLY A 65 11.14 -4.86 0.15
N TYR A 66 10.81 -3.84 0.95
CA TYR A 66 9.79 -2.84 0.63
C TYR A 66 10.44 -1.51 0.25
N GLY A 67 9.84 -0.78 -0.70
CA GLY A 67 10.25 0.60 -0.95
C GLY A 67 9.59 1.55 0.04
N ILE A 68 10.24 2.67 0.35
CA ILE A 68 9.74 3.65 1.32
C ILE A 68 10.20 5.04 0.92
N GLU A 69 9.28 6.01 1.02
CA GLU A 69 9.49 7.40 0.65
C GLU A 69 8.82 8.32 1.67
N ALA A 70 9.53 9.35 2.13
CA ALA A 70 9.04 10.25 3.18
C ALA A 70 7.95 11.17 2.64
N ILE A 71 6.84 11.29 3.38
CA ILE A 71 5.81 12.29 3.11
C ILE A 71 6.23 13.53 3.89
N ALA A 72 6.61 14.60 3.17
CA ALA A 72 6.92 15.87 3.82
C ALA A 72 5.66 16.38 4.55
N LEU A 73 5.66 16.32 5.88
CA LEU A 73 4.66 17.01 6.68
C LEU A 73 4.79 18.51 6.41
N ALA A 74 3.69 19.13 5.95
CA ALA A 74 3.61 20.56 5.70
C ALA A 74 4.05 21.33 6.95
N GLY A 75 5.28 21.87 6.93
CA GLY A 75 5.87 22.52 8.10
C GLY A 75 7.38 22.77 8.06
N SER A 76 8.11 22.34 7.03
CA SER A 76 9.52 22.73 6.84
C SER A 76 9.73 23.44 5.51
N THR A 77 10.41 24.58 5.59
CA THR A 77 10.63 25.58 4.54
C THR A 77 11.09 24.97 3.22
N PRO A 78 10.44 25.23 2.08
CA PRO A 78 10.88 24.69 0.80
C PRO A 78 12.13 25.42 0.34
N THR A 79 13.24 24.68 0.20
CA THR A 79 14.39 25.16 -0.57
C THR A 79 14.03 25.02 -2.04
N ALA A 80 14.13 26.12 -2.77
CA ALA A 80 13.72 26.21 -4.17
C ALA A 80 14.48 25.21 -5.06
N HIS A 81 13.75 24.24 -5.59
CA HIS A 81 14.12 23.57 -6.83
C HIS A 81 13.01 23.77 -7.86
N THR A 82 13.38 24.53 -8.88
CA THR A 82 12.62 24.82 -10.09
C THR A 82 12.59 23.55 -10.94
N GLY A 83 11.39 23.07 -11.26
CA GLY A 83 11.20 21.91 -12.12
C GLY A 83 9.79 21.39 -11.96
N ALA A 84 8.93 21.75 -12.92
CA ALA A 84 7.70 21.02 -13.17
C ALA A 84 8.03 19.52 -13.28
N ASP A 85 7.38 18.67 -12.50
CA ASP A 85 6.85 17.39 -12.96
C ASP A 85 6.15 16.64 -11.81
N GLU A 86 4.98 16.10 -12.18
CA GLU A 86 4.27 14.96 -11.60
C GLU A 86 4.07 14.93 -10.08
N HIS A 87 2.94 15.47 -9.63
CA HIS A 87 2.16 14.73 -8.64
C HIS A 87 1.87 13.35 -9.25
N THR A 88 2.68 12.38 -8.86
CA THR A 88 2.53 10.97 -9.22
C THR A 88 1.17 10.50 -8.72
N THR A 89 0.15 10.65 -9.58
CA THR A 89 -0.88 9.63 -9.70
C THR A 89 -0.12 8.37 -10.08
N GLN A 90 0.36 7.66 -9.07
CA GLN A 90 1.00 6.37 -9.21
C GLN A 90 -0.10 5.43 -9.69
N THR A 91 -0.32 5.44 -11.00
CA THR A 91 -1.18 4.52 -11.72
C THR A 91 -0.71 3.13 -11.29
N ASP A 92 -1.59 2.39 -10.59
CA ASP A 92 -1.31 1.03 -10.17
C ASP A 92 -0.79 0.29 -11.41
N ALA A 93 0.50 -0.05 -11.40
CA ALA A 93 1.12 -0.69 -12.53
C ALA A 93 0.37 -2.02 -12.77
N PRO A 94 0.17 -2.44 -14.03
CA PRO A 94 -0.43 -3.73 -14.32
C PRO A 94 0.24 -4.84 -13.50
N TRP A 95 -0.52 -5.83 -13.02
CA TRP A 95 -0.04 -6.85 -12.09
C TRP A 95 1.31 -7.48 -12.50
N TYR A 96 1.55 -7.64 -13.81
CA TYR A 96 2.76 -8.22 -14.39
C TYR A 96 4.01 -7.33 -14.27
N ARG A 97 3.85 -6.02 -14.05
CA ARG A 97 4.95 -5.07 -13.81
C ARG A 97 5.33 -4.92 -12.34
N THR A 98 4.58 -5.54 -11.43
CA THR A 98 4.91 -5.54 -10.00
C THR A 98 6.07 -6.50 -9.71
N GLY A 99 6.81 -6.28 -8.61
CA GLY A 99 7.90 -7.18 -8.20
C GLY A 99 7.44 -8.63 -7.98
N LYS A 100 6.21 -8.82 -7.45
CA LYS A 100 5.59 -10.15 -7.31
C LYS A 100 5.20 -10.75 -8.66
N GLY A 101 4.66 -9.96 -9.58
CA GLY A 101 4.33 -10.38 -10.94
C GLY A 101 5.57 -10.86 -11.71
N HIS A 102 6.67 -10.12 -11.59
CA HIS A 102 7.94 -10.48 -12.20
C HIS A 102 8.49 -11.81 -11.66
N LEU A 103 8.33 -12.06 -10.35
CA LEU A 103 8.74 -13.30 -9.70
C LEU A 103 7.90 -14.50 -10.17
N VAL A 104 6.58 -14.33 -10.31
CA VAL A 104 5.69 -15.37 -10.88
C VAL A 104 6.06 -15.68 -12.33
N LEU A 105 6.27 -14.65 -13.17
CA LEU A 105 6.65 -14.86 -14.57
C LEU A 105 8.01 -15.56 -14.68
N LEU A 106 8.99 -15.16 -13.86
CA LEU A 106 10.30 -15.79 -13.82
C LEU A 106 10.21 -17.26 -13.40
N THR A 107 9.52 -17.55 -12.30
CA THR A 107 9.39 -18.93 -11.78
C THR A 107 8.57 -19.81 -12.73
N ALA A 108 7.50 -19.30 -13.33
CA ALA A 108 6.74 -19.99 -14.38
C ALA A 108 7.62 -20.33 -15.59
N THR A 109 8.37 -19.34 -16.09
CA THR A 109 9.23 -19.51 -17.26
C THR A 109 10.33 -20.53 -16.98
N LEU A 110 11.01 -20.43 -15.84
CA LEU A 110 12.05 -21.38 -15.45
C LEU A 110 11.50 -22.79 -15.26
N LEU A 111 10.30 -22.94 -14.70
CA LEU A 111 9.66 -24.24 -14.52
C LEU A 111 9.30 -24.89 -15.87
N VAL A 112 8.73 -24.12 -16.81
CA VAL A 112 8.42 -24.59 -18.17
C VAL A 112 9.69 -24.96 -18.92
N VAL A 113 10.74 -24.14 -18.82
CA VAL A 113 12.05 -24.42 -19.43
C VAL A 113 12.67 -25.67 -18.81
N ALA A 114 12.62 -25.83 -17.48
CA ALA A 114 13.14 -27.01 -16.80
C ALA A 114 12.42 -28.29 -17.25
N TRP A 115 11.09 -28.23 -17.39
CA TRP A 115 10.30 -29.35 -17.90
C TRP A 115 10.64 -29.66 -19.36
N GLY A 116 10.74 -28.64 -20.21
CA GLY A 116 11.16 -28.79 -21.61
C GLY A 116 12.56 -29.40 -21.76
N LEU A 117 13.52 -28.99 -20.92
CA LEU A 117 14.86 -29.57 -20.89
C LEU A 117 14.84 -31.02 -20.41
N ALA A 118 14.00 -31.36 -19.43
CA ALA A 118 13.85 -32.74 -18.95
C ALA A 118 13.32 -33.67 -20.06
N LEU A 119 12.46 -33.17 -20.95
CA LEU A 119 11.97 -33.90 -22.13
C LEU A 119 13.02 -34.03 -23.24
N LEU A 120 13.77 -32.96 -23.51
CA LEU A 120 14.74 -32.90 -24.63
C LEU A 120 16.09 -33.54 -24.30
N LEU A 121 16.54 -33.43 -23.04
CA LEU A 121 17.85 -33.85 -22.56
C LEU A 121 17.70 -34.60 -21.24
N PRO A 122 17.19 -35.85 -21.24
CA PRO A 122 17.01 -36.64 -20.01
C PRO A 122 18.30 -36.80 -19.18
N ALA A 123 19.47 -36.68 -19.83
CA ALA A 123 20.78 -36.75 -19.21
C ALA A 123 21.07 -35.58 -18.24
N SER A 124 20.35 -34.45 -18.30
CA SER A 124 20.55 -33.32 -17.38
C SER A 124 20.05 -33.59 -15.96
N GLY A 125 19.27 -34.67 -15.76
CA GLY A 125 18.69 -35.01 -14.46
C GLY A 125 17.90 -33.86 -13.86
N ASN A 126 18.04 -33.65 -12.54
CA ASN A 126 17.25 -32.66 -11.79
C ASN A 126 17.84 -31.25 -11.77
N TRP A 127 19.02 -31.03 -12.37
CA TRP A 127 19.70 -29.72 -12.36
C TRP A 127 18.84 -28.56 -12.86
N PRO A 128 18.07 -28.67 -13.96
CA PRO A 128 17.19 -27.59 -14.40
C PRO A 128 16.14 -27.19 -13.35
N PHE A 129 15.58 -28.17 -12.64
CA PHE A 129 14.61 -27.92 -11.56
C PHE A 129 15.27 -27.32 -10.31
N ILE A 130 16.51 -27.71 -9.99
CA ILE A 130 17.28 -27.10 -8.90
C ILE A 130 17.49 -25.60 -9.18
N VAL A 131 17.90 -25.25 -10.40
CA VAL A 131 18.10 -23.84 -10.80
C VAL A 131 16.78 -23.06 -10.73
N ALA A 132 15.69 -23.63 -11.26
CA ALA A 132 14.36 -23.02 -11.20
C ALA A 132 13.89 -22.80 -9.75
N CYS A 133 14.07 -23.81 -8.88
CA CYS A 133 13.74 -23.73 -7.48
C CYS A 133 14.57 -22.65 -6.77
N LEU A 134 15.89 -22.63 -6.95
CA LEU A 134 16.76 -21.65 -6.29
C LEU A 134 16.43 -20.21 -6.70
N ALA A 135 16.19 -19.97 -7.98
CA ALA A 135 15.83 -18.63 -8.47
C ALA A 135 14.54 -18.08 -7.82
N GLY A 136 13.54 -18.93 -7.61
CA GLY A 136 12.32 -18.56 -6.88
C GLY A 136 12.49 -18.51 -5.35
N LEU A 137 13.34 -19.39 -4.80
CA LEU A 137 13.53 -19.55 -3.37
C LEU A 137 14.37 -18.42 -2.74
N ILE A 138 15.38 -17.91 -3.45
CA ILE A 138 16.27 -16.84 -2.96
C ILE A 138 15.51 -15.64 -2.39
N PRO A 139 14.59 -14.98 -3.14
CA PRO A 139 13.86 -13.82 -2.62
C PRO A 139 12.97 -14.18 -1.42
N ILE A 140 12.39 -15.38 -1.40
CA ILE A 140 11.57 -15.88 -0.28
C ILE A 140 12.44 -16.08 0.97
N ALA A 141 13.60 -16.70 0.81
CA ALA A 141 14.57 -16.95 1.89
C ALA A 141 15.10 -15.66 2.50
N LEU A 142 15.37 -14.64 1.67
CA LEU A 142 15.77 -13.31 2.15
C LEU A 142 14.68 -12.67 3.03
N ARG A 143 13.42 -12.73 2.59
CA ARG A 143 12.27 -12.25 3.39
C ARG A 143 12.10 -13.04 4.69
N ALA A 144 12.28 -14.36 4.64
CA ALA A 144 12.23 -15.23 5.82
C ALA A 144 13.33 -14.85 6.83
N PHE A 145 14.56 -14.65 6.36
CA PHE A 145 15.68 -14.24 7.21
C PHE A 145 15.44 -12.86 7.84
N ALA A 146 14.92 -11.91 7.07
CA ALA A 146 14.59 -10.58 7.57
C ALA A 146 13.47 -10.64 8.62
N ALA A 147 12.45 -11.50 8.43
CA ALA A 147 11.38 -11.74 9.41
C ALA A 147 11.90 -12.38 10.71
N ILE A 148 12.79 -13.38 10.60
CA ILE A 148 13.47 -14.00 11.77
C ILE A 148 14.24 -12.93 12.55
N ARG A 149 15.02 -12.10 11.85
CA ARG A 149 15.80 -11.01 12.46
C ARG A 149 14.92 -9.94 13.11
N ALA A 150 13.68 -9.79 12.63
CA ALA A 150 12.65 -8.95 13.22
C ALA A 150 11.83 -9.67 14.32
N GLY A 151 12.33 -10.76 14.90
CA GLY A 151 11.67 -11.45 16.02
C GLY A 151 10.41 -12.23 15.63
N GLN A 152 10.19 -12.48 14.33
CA GLN A 152 9.08 -13.29 13.81
C GLN A 152 9.59 -14.57 13.13
N PRO A 153 10.12 -15.54 13.92
CA PRO A 153 10.73 -16.75 13.35
C PRO A 153 9.71 -17.72 12.74
N PHE A 154 8.45 -17.66 13.17
CA PHE A 154 7.37 -18.55 12.73
C PHE A 154 6.54 -17.90 11.62
N SER A 155 7.15 -17.75 10.45
CA SER A 155 6.51 -17.20 9.24
C SER A 155 6.30 -18.28 8.17
N ILE A 156 5.37 -18.04 7.25
CA ILE A 156 5.09 -18.94 6.13
C ILE A 156 6.33 -19.02 5.22
N GLU A 157 7.06 -17.92 5.06
CA GLU A 157 8.30 -17.88 4.28
C GLU A 157 9.40 -18.71 4.91
N ALA A 158 9.51 -18.73 6.25
CA ALA A 158 10.46 -19.60 6.95
C ALA A 158 10.11 -21.08 6.74
N LEU A 159 8.82 -21.44 6.87
CA LEU A 159 8.37 -22.81 6.60
C LEU A 159 8.65 -23.21 5.14
N MET A 160 8.33 -22.35 4.18
CA MET A 160 8.61 -22.57 2.75
C MET A 160 10.11 -22.74 2.50
N THR A 161 10.94 -21.91 3.11
CA THR A 161 12.40 -21.96 2.97
C THR A 161 12.97 -23.29 3.48
N ILE A 162 12.53 -23.72 4.67
CA ILE A 162 12.96 -25.00 5.26
C ILE A 162 12.48 -26.17 4.40
N ALA A 163 11.21 -26.17 3.98
CA ALA A 163 10.62 -27.24 3.18
C ALA A 163 11.29 -27.39 1.81
N ALA A 164 11.44 -26.29 1.06
CA ALA A 164 12.07 -26.29 -0.25
C ALA A 164 13.56 -26.68 -0.16
N THR A 165 14.27 -26.21 0.86
CA THR A 165 15.67 -26.59 1.10
C THR A 165 15.78 -28.09 1.41
N GLY A 166 14.92 -28.63 2.28
CA GLY A 166 14.85 -30.06 2.59
C GLY A 166 14.54 -30.91 1.35
N ALA A 167 13.58 -30.46 0.53
CA ALA A 167 13.23 -31.12 -0.73
C ALA A 167 14.41 -31.17 -1.72
N LEU A 168 15.22 -30.09 -1.80
CA LEU A 168 16.45 -30.09 -2.61
C LEU A 168 17.47 -31.11 -2.11
N PHE A 169 17.63 -31.29 -0.79
CA PHE A 169 18.56 -32.27 -0.22
C PHE A 169 18.18 -33.73 -0.50
N ILE A 170 16.88 -34.04 -0.59
CA ILE A 170 16.39 -35.40 -0.91
C ILE A 170 16.23 -35.64 -2.41
N GLY A 171 16.62 -34.68 -3.25
CA GLY A 171 16.52 -34.78 -4.71
C GLY A 171 15.13 -34.49 -5.29
N ALA A 172 14.15 -34.07 -4.48
CA ALA A 172 12.79 -33.70 -4.88
C ALA A 172 12.71 -32.26 -5.42
N ALA A 173 13.61 -31.93 -6.36
CA ALA A 173 13.76 -30.57 -6.88
C ALA A 173 12.57 -30.13 -7.75
N GLN A 174 11.93 -31.08 -8.45
CA GLN A 174 10.76 -30.80 -9.29
C GLN A 174 9.57 -30.35 -8.43
N GLU A 175 9.30 -31.09 -7.35
CA GLU A 175 8.24 -30.82 -6.40
C GLU A 175 8.51 -29.49 -5.68
N ALA A 176 9.76 -29.25 -5.26
CA ALA A 176 10.17 -27.99 -4.64
C ALA A 176 9.93 -26.79 -5.57
N ALA A 177 10.36 -26.87 -6.83
CA ALA A 177 10.18 -25.81 -7.81
C ALA A 177 8.70 -25.52 -8.08
N LEU A 178 7.87 -26.56 -8.17
CA LEU A 178 6.42 -26.41 -8.34
C LEU A 178 5.77 -25.72 -7.14
N VAL A 179 6.11 -26.14 -5.92
CA VAL A 179 5.55 -25.53 -4.70
C VAL A 179 5.98 -24.07 -4.56
N VAL A 180 7.25 -23.75 -4.85
CA VAL A 180 7.76 -22.36 -4.86
C VAL A 180 7.01 -21.50 -5.89
N PHE A 181 6.73 -22.04 -7.07
CA PHE A 181 5.92 -21.36 -8.09
C PHE A 181 4.47 -21.12 -7.62
N LEU A 182 3.79 -22.14 -7.09
CA LEU A 182 2.43 -22.00 -6.58
C LEU A 182 2.33 -20.99 -5.43
N PHE A 183 3.35 -20.96 -4.56
CA PHE A 183 3.45 -19.97 -3.50
C PHE A 183 3.57 -18.55 -4.06
N ALA A 184 4.43 -18.33 -5.06
CA ALA A 184 4.57 -17.04 -5.74
C ALA A 184 3.25 -16.58 -6.37
N VAL A 185 2.51 -17.50 -7.01
CA VAL A 185 1.17 -17.23 -7.56
C VAL A 185 0.21 -16.81 -6.44
N GLY A 186 0.22 -17.53 -5.31
CA GLY A 186 -0.57 -17.17 -4.13
C GLY A 186 -0.30 -15.76 -3.62
N GLU A 187 0.98 -15.38 -3.47
CA GLU A 187 1.37 -14.03 -3.03
C GLU A 187 0.93 -12.93 -4.02
N LEU A 188 0.94 -13.23 -5.32
CA LEU A 188 0.48 -12.33 -6.36
C LEU A 188 -1.04 -12.16 -6.30
N LEU A 189 -1.79 -13.27 -6.21
CA LEU A 189 -3.25 -13.24 -6.10
C LEU A 189 -3.72 -12.49 -4.85
N GLU A 190 -3.01 -12.66 -3.72
CA GLU A 190 -3.28 -11.88 -2.52
C GLU A 190 -3.12 -10.37 -2.78
N GLY A 191 -2.03 -9.96 -3.45
CA GLY A 191 -1.81 -8.56 -3.79
C GLY A 191 -2.88 -7.99 -4.73
N VAL A 192 -3.29 -8.75 -5.75
CA VAL A 192 -4.34 -8.34 -6.70
C VAL A 192 -5.70 -8.23 -6.01
N ALA A 193 -6.04 -9.15 -5.10
CA ALA A 193 -7.28 -9.09 -4.35
C ALA A 193 -7.35 -7.83 -3.47
N VAL A 194 -6.24 -7.48 -2.81
CA VAL A 194 -6.14 -6.28 -1.97
C VAL A 194 -6.18 -5.00 -2.81
N SER A 195 -5.53 -4.97 -3.98
CA SER A 195 -5.59 -3.79 -4.85
C SER A 195 -7.02 -3.54 -5.36
N HIS A 196 -7.74 -4.59 -5.75
CA HIS A 196 -9.11 -4.48 -6.24
C HIS A 196 -10.07 -3.94 -5.17
N ALA A 197 -9.87 -4.31 -3.90
CA ALA A 197 -10.64 -3.75 -2.79
C ALA A 197 -10.44 -2.22 -2.63
N ARG A 198 -9.26 -1.70 -2.96
CA ARG A 198 -8.91 -0.27 -2.81
C ARG A 198 -9.51 0.62 -3.91
N ASP A 199 -9.73 0.07 -5.10
CA ASP A 199 -10.23 0.84 -6.23
C ASP A 199 -11.62 1.45 -5.95
N GLY A 200 -12.45 0.78 -5.14
CA GLY A 200 -13.74 1.30 -4.68
C GLY A 200 -13.65 2.57 -3.83
N ILE A 201 -12.64 2.68 -2.96
CA ILE A 201 -12.44 3.85 -2.08
C ILE A 201 -11.86 5.02 -2.89
N ARG A 202 -10.98 4.73 -3.85
CA ARG A 202 -10.37 5.76 -4.73
C ARG A 202 -11.38 6.45 -5.63
N ALA A 203 -12.50 5.80 -5.96
CA ALA A 203 -13.57 6.43 -6.74
C ALA A 203 -14.09 7.73 -6.08
N LEU A 204 -14.07 7.82 -4.74
CA LEU A 204 -14.45 9.04 -4.03
C LEU A 204 -13.45 10.19 -4.26
N SER A 205 -12.16 9.90 -4.48
CA SER A 205 -11.14 10.93 -4.74
C SER A 205 -11.30 11.60 -6.11
N THR A 206 -11.88 10.90 -7.09
CA THR A 206 -12.16 11.47 -8.42
C THR A 206 -13.32 12.47 -8.43
N LEU A 207 -14.03 12.63 -7.32
CA LEU A 207 -15.13 13.58 -7.17
C LEU A 207 -14.64 15.03 -7.01
N VAL A 208 -13.37 15.26 -6.66
CA VAL A 208 -12.78 16.60 -6.53
C VAL A 208 -12.04 16.96 -7.83
N PRO A 209 -12.33 18.11 -8.45
CA PRO A 209 -11.64 18.52 -9.68
C PRO A 209 -10.15 18.80 -9.41
N LYS A 210 -9.31 18.51 -10.41
CA LYS A 210 -7.85 18.68 -10.31
C LYS A 210 -7.42 20.14 -10.46
N THR A 211 -8.23 20.95 -11.13
CA THR A 211 -7.95 22.35 -11.44
C THR A 211 -9.08 23.25 -10.92
N ALA A 212 -8.75 24.52 -10.75
CA ALA A 212 -9.65 25.56 -10.27
C ALA A 212 -9.34 26.88 -10.97
N LEU A 213 -10.40 27.60 -11.35
CA LEU A 213 -10.28 28.93 -11.92
C LEU A 213 -10.25 29.96 -10.78
N ARG A 214 -9.05 30.36 -10.36
CA ARG A 214 -8.84 31.36 -9.31
C ARG A 214 -8.87 32.77 -9.90
N GLU A 215 -9.50 33.68 -9.17
CA GLU A 215 -9.52 35.10 -9.47
C GLU A 215 -8.50 35.82 -8.59
N LYS A 216 -7.51 36.48 -9.22
CA LYS A 216 -6.45 37.21 -8.54
C LYS A 216 -6.14 38.50 -9.29
N ASN A 217 -6.22 39.65 -8.61
CA ASN A 217 -6.03 40.98 -9.21
C ASN A 217 -6.89 41.23 -10.46
N ASP A 218 -8.19 40.89 -10.40
CA ASP A 218 -9.15 40.97 -11.51
C ASP A 218 -8.77 40.14 -12.76
N MET A 219 -7.81 39.22 -12.65
CA MET A 219 -7.48 38.25 -13.67
C MET A 219 -7.86 36.83 -13.24
N MET A 220 -8.31 36.03 -14.20
CA MET A 220 -8.57 34.61 -13.99
C MET A 220 -7.35 33.78 -14.35
N GLU A 221 -6.92 32.93 -13.43
CA GLU A 221 -5.82 31.98 -13.60
C GLU A 221 -6.31 30.56 -13.32
N ASP A 222 -5.89 29.62 -14.16
CA ASP A 222 -6.16 28.20 -13.95
C ASP A 222 -5.03 27.63 -13.09
N VAL A 223 -5.36 27.13 -11.90
CA VAL A 223 -4.41 26.62 -10.90
C VAL A 223 -4.78 25.21 -10.49
N ALA A 224 -3.82 24.44 -10.00
CA ALA A 224 -4.12 23.15 -9.38
C ALA A 224 -4.99 23.36 -8.13
N ALA A 225 -6.04 22.55 -7.95
CA ALA A 225 -6.93 22.67 -6.78
C ALA A 225 -6.18 22.50 -5.45
N THR A 226 -5.04 21.81 -5.46
CA THR A 226 -4.12 21.64 -4.32
C THR A 226 -3.40 22.92 -3.90
N GLU A 227 -3.29 23.91 -4.79
CA GLU A 227 -2.62 25.20 -4.53
C GLU A 227 -3.57 26.25 -3.93
N LEU A 228 -4.87 25.95 -3.85
CA LEU A 228 -5.86 26.85 -3.27
C LEU A 228 -5.64 27.01 -1.76
N VAL A 229 -5.57 28.26 -1.33
CA VAL A 229 -5.45 28.63 0.09
C VAL A 229 -6.72 29.32 0.59
N PRO A 230 -7.03 29.23 1.89
CA PRO A 230 -8.14 29.97 2.47
C PRO A 230 -8.03 31.47 2.15
N GLY A 231 -9.13 32.05 1.67
CA GLY A 231 -9.21 33.44 1.21
C GLY A 231 -9.18 33.60 -0.32
N ASP A 232 -8.67 32.62 -1.07
CA ASP A 232 -8.74 32.62 -2.54
C ASP A 232 -10.19 32.68 -3.01
N VAL A 233 -10.43 33.40 -4.11
CA VAL A 233 -11.74 33.45 -4.77
C VAL A 233 -11.66 32.60 -6.02
N VAL A 234 -12.57 31.63 -6.15
CA VAL A 234 -12.67 30.78 -7.33
C VAL A 234 -14.00 31.01 -8.04
N ILE A 235 -13.97 30.94 -9.37
CA ILE A 235 -15.13 31.07 -10.23
C ILE A 235 -15.55 29.68 -10.68
N VAL A 236 -16.76 29.28 -10.29
CA VAL A 236 -17.34 27.97 -10.62
C VAL A 236 -18.44 28.18 -11.66
N ARG A 237 -18.27 27.65 -12.87
CA ARG A 237 -19.26 27.81 -13.95
C ARG A 237 -20.37 26.76 -13.82
N PRO A 238 -21.51 26.94 -14.50
CA PRO A 238 -22.52 25.89 -14.59
C PRO A 238 -21.92 24.62 -15.21
N GLY A 239 -22.15 23.47 -14.59
CA GLY A 239 -21.57 22.16 -14.91
C GLY A 239 -20.25 21.86 -14.18
N ASP A 240 -19.57 22.86 -13.62
CA ASP A 240 -18.30 22.65 -12.92
C ASP A 240 -18.53 22.12 -11.50
N ARG A 241 -17.56 21.33 -11.04
CA ARG A 241 -17.47 20.91 -9.64
C ARG A 241 -16.80 22.01 -8.83
N ILE A 242 -17.29 22.21 -7.62
CA ILE A 242 -16.69 23.14 -6.66
C ILE A 242 -15.35 22.55 -6.18
N PRO A 243 -14.21 23.26 -6.35
CA PRO A 243 -12.88 22.68 -6.10
C PRO A 243 -12.50 22.61 -4.61
N ALA A 244 -13.06 23.47 -3.76
CA ALA A 244 -12.76 23.51 -2.33
C ALA A 244 -13.97 23.95 -1.50
N ASP A 245 -13.96 23.61 -0.20
CA ASP A 245 -14.99 24.07 0.72
C ASP A 245 -14.93 25.60 0.84
N GLY A 246 -16.07 26.26 0.70
CA GLY A 246 -16.10 27.72 0.62
C GLY A 246 -17.43 28.34 1.00
N LYS A 247 -17.49 29.65 0.83
CA LYS A 247 -18.73 30.43 0.93
C LYS A 247 -18.95 31.20 -0.36
N ILE A 248 -20.19 31.23 -0.82
CA ILE A 248 -20.55 32.02 -2.00
C ILE A 248 -20.45 33.50 -1.62
N ILE A 249 -19.70 34.28 -2.40
CA ILE A 249 -19.62 35.75 -2.25
C ILE A 249 -20.48 36.47 -3.29
N SER A 250 -20.77 35.82 -4.42
CA SER A 250 -21.61 36.36 -5.49
C SER A 250 -22.20 35.25 -6.36
N GLY A 251 -23.40 35.48 -6.88
CA GLY A 251 -24.18 34.50 -7.63
C GLY A 251 -25.20 33.75 -6.76
N THR A 252 -26.29 33.31 -7.39
CA THR A 252 -27.34 32.50 -6.76
C THR A 252 -27.77 31.44 -7.76
N GLY A 253 -27.82 30.18 -7.34
CA GLY A 253 -28.20 29.08 -8.22
C GLY A 253 -28.37 27.75 -7.49
N GLY A 254 -28.92 26.77 -8.19
CA GLY A 254 -29.01 25.39 -7.72
C GLY A 254 -27.63 24.72 -7.65
N VAL A 255 -27.30 24.19 -6.47
CA VAL A 255 -26.09 23.39 -6.22
C VAL A 255 -26.51 21.94 -5.92
N ASP A 256 -25.98 21.00 -6.70
CA ASP A 256 -26.15 19.56 -6.47
C ASP A 256 -25.10 19.07 -5.48
N GLU A 257 -25.56 18.78 -4.25
CA GLU A 257 -24.73 18.26 -3.16
C GLU A 257 -24.76 16.72 -3.08
N SER A 258 -25.42 16.02 -4.02
CA SER A 258 -25.56 14.56 -4.04
C SER A 258 -24.24 13.79 -3.91
N PRO A 259 -23.08 14.25 -4.43
CA PRO A 259 -21.81 13.54 -4.23
C PRO A 259 -21.33 13.50 -2.78
N VAL A 260 -21.82 14.40 -1.92
CA VAL A 260 -21.40 14.55 -0.52
C VAL A 260 -22.50 14.14 0.45
N THR A 261 -23.74 14.57 0.21
CA THR A 261 -24.88 14.34 1.11
C THR A 261 -25.71 13.11 0.71
N GLY A 262 -25.64 12.70 -0.56
CA GLY A 262 -26.50 11.65 -1.12
C GLY A 262 -27.92 12.12 -1.46
N GLU A 263 -28.26 13.38 -1.24
CA GLU A 263 -29.57 13.95 -1.58
C GLU A 263 -29.59 14.40 -3.04
N SER A 264 -30.53 13.88 -3.84
CA SER A 264 -30.55 14.07 -5.30
C SER A 264 -31.22 15.36 -5.78
N MET A 265 -31.84 16.15 -4.89
CA MET A 265 -32.48 17.41 -5.25
C MET A 265 -31.49 18.57 -5.07
N PRO A 266 -31.19 19.35 -6.13
CA PRO A 266 -30.35 20.53 -6.01
C PRO A 266 -30.93 21.53 -5.01
N VAL A 267 -30.07 22.08 -4.16
CA VAL A 267 -30.43 23.07 -3.15
C VAL A 267 -30.08 24.45 -3.69
N THR A 268 -31.01 25.40 -3.62
CA THR A 268 -30.72 26.79 -3.98
C THR A 268 -29.78 27.40 -2.96
N ARG A 269 -28.64 27.92 -3.41
CA ARG A 269 -27.64 28.60 -2.59
C ARG A 269 -27.41 30.02 -3.11
N GLY A 270 -27.14 30.95 -2.20
CA GLY A 270 -26.83 32.34 -2.51
C GLY A 270 -25.66 32.90 -1.69
N PRO A 271 -25.38 34.21 -1.81
CA PRO A 271 -24.27 34.84 -1.12
C PRO A 271 -24.34 34.67 0.41
N GLY A 272 -23.24 34.23 1.01
CA GLY A 272 -23.11 33.91 2.43
C GLY A 272 -23.28 32.43 2.76
N ASP A 273 -23.91 31.64 1.89
CA ASP A 273 -24.15 30.22 2.12
C ASP A 273 -22.85 29.39 1.95
N PRO A 274 -22.68 28.33 2.77
CA PRO A 274 -21.57 27.41 2.62
C PRO A 274 -21.79 26.48 1.42
N VAL A 275 -20.70 26.13 0.76
CA VAL A 275 -20.66 25.13 -0.32
C VAL A 275 -19.53 24.14 -0.09
N PHE A 276 -19.77 22.89 -0.50
CA PHE A 276 -18.84 21.78 -0.29
C PHE A 276 -18.01 21.48 -1.52
N ALA A 277 -16.75 21.09 -1.32
CA ALA A 277 -15.93 20.55 -2.39
C ALA A 277 -16.63 19.33 -3.04
N GLY A 278 -16.56 19.23 -4.37
CA GLY A 278 -17.15 18.15 -5.16
C GLY A 278 -18.64 18.29 -5.50
N ALA A 279 -19.35 19.23 -4.88
CA ALA A 279 -20.71 19.60 -5.31
C ALA A 279 -20.69 20.21 -6.72
N ILE A 280 -21.78 20.07 -7.46
CA ILE A 280 -21.88 20.52 -8.85
C ILE A 280 -22.75 21.77 -8.92
N ASN A 281 -22.24 22.80 -9.58
CA ASN A 281 -23.02 24.01 -9.84
C ASN A 281 -23.88 23.82 -11.09
N ASN A 282 -25.20 24.03 -11.04
CA ASN A 282 -26.09 23.69 -12.16
C ASN A 282 -26.53 24.88 -13.03
N GLU A 283 -26.61 26.10 -12.48
CA GLU A 283 -27.40 27.17 -13.11
C GLU A 283 -26.58 28.41 -13.47
N THR A 284 -25.98 29.07 -12.49
CA THR A 284 -25.32 30.39 -12.67
C THR A 284 -23.87 30.33 -12.23
N ALA A 285 -22.99 31.17 -12.81
CA ALA A 285 -21.62 31.22 -12.34
C ALA A 285 -21.56 31.73 -10.88
N LEU A 286 -20.89 30.98 -10.01
CA LEU A 286 -20.72 31.32 -8.60
C LEU A 286 -19.30 31.80 -8.34
N ARG A 287 -19.15 32.89 -7.60
CA ARG A 287 -17.87 33.28 -6.99
C ARG A 287 -17.85 32.72 -5.57
N VAL A 288 -16.90 31.84 -5.31
CA VAL A 288 -16.76 31.13 -4.04
C VAL A 288 -15.45 31.52 -3.39
N GLN A 289 -15.51 32.03 -2.16
CA GLN A 289 -14.32 32.25 -1.35
C GLN A 289 -13.96 30.96 -0.62
N VAL A 290 -12.74 30.48 -0.83
CA VAL A 290 -12.20 29.27 -0.21
C VAL A 290 -12.07 29.49 1.30
N THR A 291 -12.63 28.56 2.08
CA THR A 291 -12.58 28.62 3.55
C THR A 291 -11.65 27.59 4.17
N ARG A 292 -11.35 26.50 3.44
CA ARG A 292 -10.44 25.44 3.88
C ARG A 292 -9.46 25.11 2.76
N ALA A 293 -8.23 24.73 3.16
CA ALA A 293 -7.24 24.22 2.23
C ALA A 293 -7.67 22.87 1.65
N ALA A 294 -7.15 22.52 0.48
CA ALA A 294 -7.47 21.27 -0.22
C ALA A 294 -7.32 20.01 0.66
N ALA A 295 -6.31 19.99 1.54
CA ALA A 295 -6.03 18.88 2.44
C ALA A 295 -7.09 18.69 3.55
N ASP A 296 -7.89 19.71 3.86
CA ASP A 296 -8.84 19.73 4.98
C ASP A 296 -10.30 19.95 4.53
N ASN A 297 -10.56 19.79 3.24
CA ASN A 297 -11.91 19.82 2.68
C ASN A 297 -12.80 18.69 3.23
N THR A 298 -14.12 18.86 3.10
CA THR A 298 -15.11 17.91 3.62
C THR A 298 -14.92 16.51 3.04
N ILE A 299 -14.72 16.38 1.72
CA ILE A 299 -14.42 15.09 1.08
C ILE A 299 -13.12 14.49 1.62
N ALA A 300 -12.06 15.29 1.80
CA ALA A 300 -10.78 14.80 2.34
C ALA A 300 -10.95 14.28 3.78
N ARG A 301 -11.79 14.92 4.60
CA ARG A 301 -12.14 14.44 5.95
C ARG A 301 -12.96 13.15 5.89
N ILE A 302 -13.96 13.05 5.02
CA ILE A 302 -14.74 11.81 4.84
C ILE A 302 -13.81 10.67 4.44
N ILE A 303 -12.92 10.87 3.46
CA ILE A 303 -11.92 9.88 3.04
C ILE A 303 -11.05 9.48 4.23
N ARG A 304 -10.48 10.43 4.99
CA ARG A 304 -9.67 10.12 6.18
C ARG A 304 -10.46 9.35 7.24
N LEU A 305 -11.72 9.69 7.48
CA LEU A 305 -12.57 8.99 8.45
C LEU A 305 -12.89 7.56 8.01
N VAL A 306 -13.16 7.34 6.72
CA VAL A 306 -13.37 6.01 6.14
C VAL A 306 -12.09 5.19 6.20
N GLU A 307 -10.96 5.76 5.80
CA GLU A 307 -9.63 5.13 5.89
C GLU A 307 -9.31 4.72 7.34
N GLN A 308 -9.53 5.62 8.31
CA GLN A 308 -9.31 5.34 9.74
C GLN A 308 -10.26 4.25 10.27
N ALA A 309 -11.51 4.24 9.82
CA ALA A 309 -12.49 3.24 10.23
C ALA A 309 -12.15 1.85 9.67
N GLU A 310 -11.69 1.76 8.41
CA GLU A 310 -11.27 0.50 7.80
C GLU A 310 -9.93 -0.04 8.33
N ASP A 311 -9.00 0.85 8.70
CA ASP A 311 -7.72 0.46 9.30
C ASP A 311 -7.86 -0.12 10.72
N SER A 312 -9.06 -0.11 11.29
CA SER A 312 -9.36 -0.78 12.56
C SER A 312 -9.38 -2.31 12.41
N ARG A 313 -8.19 -2.89 12.21
CA ARG A 313 -7.83 -4.34 12.20
C ARG A 313 -8.93 -5.29 11.75
N ALA A 314 -8.86 -5.73 10.49
CA ALA A 314 -9.68 -6.83 9.98
C ALA A 314 -9.59 -8.09 10.88
N PRO A 315 -10.71 -8.58 11.45
CA PRO A 315 -10.76 -9.74 12.36
C PRO A 315 -10.12 -11.02 11.79
N THR A 316 -10.21 -11.21 10.47
CA THR A 316 -9.71 -12.35 9.70
C THR A 316 -8.17 -12.46 9.72
N GLN A 317 -7.46 -11.34 9.85
CA GLN A 317 -5.99 -11.32 9.84
C GLN A 317 -5.39 -11.96 11.10
N ARG A 318 -6.06 -11.83 12.26
CA ARG A 318 -5.62 -12.49 13.50
C ARG A 318 -5.72 -14.01 13.39
N PHE A 319 -6.32 -14.57 12.34
CA PHE A 319 -6.42 -16.02 12.14
C PHE A 319 -5.20 -16.58 11.42
N ILE A 320 -4.77 -16.05 10.27
CA ILE A 320 -3.65 -16.61 9.49
C ILE A 320 -2.31 -16.52 10.25
N ASP A 321 -2.02 -15.37 10.85
CA ASP A 321 -0.78 -15.18 11.64
C ASP A 321 -0.77 -16.08 12.89
N ARG A 322 -1.94 -16.28 13.50
CA ARG A 322 -2.09 -17.16 14.67
C ARG A 322 -2.02 -18.63 14.28
N PHE A 323 -2.62 -18.99 13.16
CA PHE A 323 -2.54 -20.32 12.58
C PHE A 323 -1.09 -20.66 12.30
N SER A 324 -0.35 -19.80 11.61
CA SER A 324 1.07 -20.01 11.29
C SER A 324 1.94 -20.17 12.55
N ARG A 325 1.68 -19.37 13.59
CA ARG A 325 2.42 -19.43 14.86
C ARG A 325 2.28 -20.78 15.59
N TRP A 326 1.20 -21.52 15.36
CA TRP A 326 1.00 -22.84 15.96
C TRP A 326 1.25 -23.99 15.00
N TYR A 327 0.89 -23.81 13.73
CA TYR A 327 1.03 -24.81 12.67
C TYR A 327 2.49 -25.10 12.34
N MET A 328 3.32 -24.06 12.18
CA MET A 328 4.74 -24.22 11.86
C MET A 328 5.51 -25.03 12.92
N PRO A 329 5.50 -24.66 14.22
CA PRO A 329 6.21 -25.45 15.23
C PRO A 329 5.63 -26.86 15.39
N SER A 330 4.31 -27.03 15.23
CA SER A 330 3.67 -28.35 15.28
C SER A 330 4.16 -29.28 14.16
N ILE A 331 4.26 -28.78 12.92
CA ILE A 331 4.75 -29.58 11.79
C ILE A 331 6.25 -29.82 11.88
N VAL A 332 7.05 -28.80 12.22
CA VAL A 332 8.50 -29.00 12.39
C VAL A 332 8.77 -30.01 13.52
N GLY A 333 8.02 -29.92 14.62
CA GLY A 333 8.07 -30.89 15.71
C GLY A 333 7.66 -32.30 15.26
N LEU A 334 6.56 -32.43 14.51
CA LEU A 334 6.12 -33.70 13.95
C LEU A 334 7.16 -34.29 12.98
N SER A 335 7.74 -33.48 12.09
CA SER A 335 8.82 -33.90 11.19
C SER A 335 10.05 -34.37 11.96
N ALA A 336 10.44 -33.68 13.03
CA ALA A 336 11.54 -34.11 13.90
C ALA A 336 11.24 -35.46 14.58
N LEU A 337 10.00 -35.66 15.04
CA LEU A 337 9.55 -36.95 15.60
C LEU A 337 9.58 -38.06 14.55
N VAL A 338 9.11 -37.80 13.32
CA VAL A 338 9.15 -38.77 12.21
C VAL A 338 10.59 -39.10 11.81
N VAL A 339 11.53 -38.17 11.93
CA VAL A 339 12.96 -38.44 11.69
C VAL A 339 13.58 -39.25 12.83
N ALA A 340 13.21 -38.96 14.09
CA ALA A 340 13.86 -39.57 15.26
C ALA A 340 13.29 -40.93 15.67
N ILE A 341 11.96 -41.11 15.62
CA ILE A 341 11.29 -42.31 16.16
C ILE A 341 11.63 -43.58 15.37
N PRO A 342 11.52 -43.62 14.02
CA PRO A 342 11.82 -44.83 13.26
C PRO A 342 13.20 -45.42 13.50
N PRO A 343 14.32 -44.67 13.43
CA PRO A 343 15.64 -45.24 13.70
C PRO A 343 15.84 -45.62 15.17
N LEU A 344 15.15 -44.97 16.12
CA LEU A 344 15.24 -45.32 17.55
C LEU A 344 14.48 -46.60 17.91
N PHE A 345 13.36 -46.89 17.23
CA PHE A 345 12.47 -48.00 17.59
C PHE A 345 12.46 -49.16 16.58
N PHE A 346 12.81 -48.93 15.32
CA PHE A 346 12.69 -49.91 14.24
C PHE A 346 14.01 -50.29 13.56
N GLY A 347 15.13 -49.63 13.88
CA GLY A 347 16.47 -49.98 13.39
C GLY A 347 16.75 -49.47 11.98
#